data_AF-A0A2S4KQT6-F1
#
_entry.id   AF-A0A2S4KQT6-F1
#
_cell.length_a   1.000
_cell.length_b   1.000
_cell.length_c   1.000
_cell.angle_alpha   90.00
_cell.angle_beta   90.00
_cell.angle_gamma   90.00
#
_symmetry.space_group_name_H-M   'P 1'
#
loop_
_entity.id
_entity.type
_entity.pdbx_description
1 polymer ?
#
loop_
_entity_poly.entity_id
_entity_poly.type
_entity_poly.pdbx_seq_one_letter_code
_entity_poly.pdbx_strand_id
1 'polypeptide(L)'
;MERIHGDMFMRAATASRNGLGPFKTINEFHLWLREGLTPEQCPGLPDEQAWKSLVDTVPLQDKPWPPPVFTHGDVSPANMLIRGGKAVGIADWEFAGRYLGI
;
A
#
# COMPACT_ATOMS: atom_id res chain seq x y z
N MET A 1 11.32 -22.33 6.09
CA MET A 1 10.17 -21.75 5.36
C MET A 1 9.47 -20.78 6.29
N GLU A 2 10.07 -19.62 6.47
CA GLU A 2 9.64 -18.64 7.46
C GLU A 2 8.74 -17.61 6.77
N ARG A 3 7.55 -17.41 7.32
CA ARG A 3 6.50 -16.51 6.80
C ARG A 3 6.85 -15.06 7.15
N ILE A 4 7.82 -14.47 6.46
CA ILE A 4 8.28 -13.10 6.79
C ILE A 4 7.42 -12.02 6.11
N HIS A 5 6.57 -12.37 5.14
CA HIS A 5 5.78 -11.37 4.40
C HIS A 5 4.50 -10.89 5.11
N GLY A 6 3.97 -11.64 6.08
CA GLY A 6 2.71 -11.30 6.78
C GLY A 6 2.89 -10.47 8.06
N ASP A 7 4.09 -10.48 8.66
CA ASP A 7 4.33 -9.91 9.99
C ASP A 7 4.53 -8.38 9.95
N MET A 8 5.04 -7.83 8.84
CA MET A 8 5.32 -6.40 8.71
C MET A 8 4.04 -5.55 8.72
N PHE A 9 2.97 -6.01 8.08
CA PHE A 9 1.68 -5.32 8.04
C PHE A 9 0.98 -5.30 9.42
N MET A 10 1.03 -6.41 10.16
CA MET A 10 0.39 -6.50 11.48
C MET A 10 1.19 -5.76 12.57
N ARG A 11 2.52 -5.70 12.45
CA ARG A 11 3.37 -4.95 13.38
C ARG A 11 3.23 -3.44 13.21
N ALA A 12 3.11 -2.93 11.97
CA ALA A 12 2.82 -1.51 11.75
C ALA A 12 1.46 -1.07 12.37
N ALA A 13 0.44 -1.95 12.29
CA ALA A 13 -0.88 -1.68 12.88
C ALA A 13 -0.88 -1.67 14.42
N THR A 14 0.07 -2.34 15.07
CA THR A 14 0.19 -2.40 16.54
C THR A 14 1.28 -1.51 17.12
N ALA A 15 2.27 -1.09 16.31
CA ALA A 15 3.39 -0.24 16.74
C ALA A 15 3.18 1.26 16.48
N SER A 16 2.27 1.64 15.58
CA SER A 16 1.91 3.04 15.34
C SER A 16 1.25 3.65 16.58
N ARG A 17 1.95 4.54 17.30
CA ARG A 17 1.39 5.37 18.40
C ARG A 17 0.22 6.27 17.95
N ASN A 18 -0.05 6.38 16.65
CA ASN A 18 -1.01 7.30 16.05
C ASN A 18 -2.24 6.61 15.45
N GLY A 19 -2.42 5.30 15.66
CA GLY A 19 -3.51 4.54 15.03
C GLY A 19 -3.35 4.42 13.51
N LEU A 20 -4.42 3.96 12.84
CA LEU A 20 -4.51 3.83 11.38
C LEU A 20 -5.28 5.04 10.82
N GLY A 21 -4.56 6.08 10.41
CA GLY A 21 -5.13 7.25 9.73
C GLY A 21 -6.14 8.07 10.57
N PRO A 22 -6.91 8.98 9.95
CA PRO A 22 -6.94 9.30 8.52
C PRO A 22 -5.72 10.13 8.06
N PHE A 23 -5.32 9.95 6.80
CA PHE A 23 -4.22 10.70 6.16
C PHE A 23 -4.80 11.75 5.19
N LYS A 24 -4.21 12.95 5.13
CA LYS A 24 -4.65 14.01 4.23
C LYS A 24 -4.11 13.82 2.81
N THR A 25 -2.97 13.16 2.67
CA THR A 25 -2.33 12.90 1.39
C THR A 25 -1.79 11.47 1.30
N ILE A 26 -1.57 10.99 0.08
CA ILE A 26 -0.92 9.69 -0.15
C ILE A 26 0.51 9.69 0.40
N ASN A 27 1.22 10.80 0.28
CA ASN A 27 2.57 10.94 0.83
C ASN A 27 2.58 10.80 2.36
N GLU A 28 1.59 11.35 3.08
CA GLU A 28 1.43 11.14 4.52
C GLU A 28 1.19 9.67 4.86
N PHE A 29 0.39 8.96 4.06
CA PHE A 29 0.18 7.51 4.21
C PHE A 29 1.47 6.71 3.96
N HIS A 30 2.22 7.01 2.89
CA HIS A 30 3.49 6.34 2.61
C HIS A 30 4.55 6.62 3.67
N LEU A 31 4.61 7.85 4.19
CA LEU A 31 5.48 8.20 5.30
C LEU A 31 5.11 7.42 6.56
N TRP A 32 3.80 7.25 6.84
CA TRP A 32 3.32 6.42 7.94
C TRP A 32 3.68 4.94 7.76
N LEU A 33 3.54 4.38 6.54
CA LEU A 33 3.91 3.00 6.24
C LEU A 33 5.39 2.69 6.50
N ARG A 34 6.26 3.69 6.33
CA ARG A 34 7.69 3.59 6.65
C ARG A 34 8.05 4.16 8.01
N GLU A 35 7.09 4.27 8.93
CA GLU A 35 7.30 4.74 10.32
C GLU A 35 7.98 6.12 10.44
N GLY A 36 7.79 6.98 9.44
CA GLY A 36 8.41 8.31 9.40
C GLY A 36 9.84 8.31 8.87
N LEU A 37 10.40 7.17 8.48
CA LEU A 37 11.78 7.08 8.02
C LEU A 37 12.00 7.85 6.71
N THR A 38 13.07 8.63 6.69
CA THR A 38 13.60 9.28 5.48
C THR A 38 15.07 8.89 5.28
N PRO A 39 15.60 8.97 4.05
CA PRO A 39 17.02 8.71 3.80
C PRO A 39 17.93 9.55 4.70
N GLU A 40 17.61 10.81 4.95
CA GLU A 40 18.42 11.72 5.77
C GLU A 40 18.51 11.30 7.24
N GLN A 41 17.51 10.55 7.73
CA GLN A 41 17.41 10.12 9.13
C GLN A 41 18.04 8.75 9.39
N CYS A 42 18.52 8.06 8.35
CA CYS A 42 19.05 6.70 8.48
C CYS A 42 20.48 6.48 7.94
N PRO A 43 21.45 7.40 8.07
CA PRO A 43 22.81 7.10 7.63
C PRO A 43 23.39 5.92 8.43
N GLY A 44 23.53 4.76 7.79
CA GLY A 44 24.15 3.57 8.38
C GLY A 44 23.23 2.66 9.18
N LEU A 45 22.05 2.30 8.64
CA LEU A 45 21.36 1.10 9.13
C LEU A 45 22.37 -0.08 9.16
N PRO A 46 22.33 -0.96 10.19
CA PRO A 46 23.23 -2.12 10.27
C PRO A 46 23.13 -3.03 9.05
N ASP A 47 22.00 -2.95 8.34
CA ASP A 47 21.69 -3.66 7.12
C ASP A 47 21.78 -2.70 5.91
N GLU A 48 22.88 -2.81 5.17
CA GLU A 48 23.15 -2.08 3.93
C GLU A 48 22.06 -2.32 2.87
N GLN A 49 21.47 -3.52 2.85
CA GLN A 49 20.42 -3.87 1.90
C GLN A 49 19.09 -3.19 2.26
N ALA A 50 18.74 -3.12 3.54
CA ALA A 50 17.57 -2.39 4.01
C ALA A 50 17.72 -0.88 3.73
N TRP A 51 18.90 -0.31 3.97
CA TRP A 51 19.22 1.07 3.62
C TRP A 51 19.06 1.34 2.12
N LYS A 52 19.66 0.51 1.27
CA LYS A 52 19.55 0.65 -0.18
C LYS A 52 18.10 0.57 -0.65
N SER A 53 17.34 -0.39 -0.11
CA SER A 53 15.90 -0.51 -0.40
C SER A 53 15.14 0.76 -0.01
N LEU A 54 15.46 1.39 1.12
CA LEU A 54 14.81 2.63 1.55
C LEU A 54 15.16 3.79 0.61
N VAL A 55 16.43 3.97 0.28
CA VAL A 55 16.90 5.02 -0.66
C VAL A 55 16.26 4.87 -2.04
N ASP A 56 16.09 3.65 -2.53
CA ASP A 56 15.49 3.38 -3.85
C ASP A 56 13.96 3.54 -3.83
N THR A 57 13.28 3.21 -2.71
CA THR A 57 11.81 3.20 -2.63
C THR A 57 11.19 4.53 -2.22
N VAL A 58 11.87 5.35 -1.40
CA VAL A 58 11.34 6.65 -0.95
C VAL A 58 11.03 7.59 -2.12
N PRO A 59 11.91 7.78 -3.13
CA PRO A 59 11.59 8.62 -4.28
C PRO A 59 10.36 8.14 -5.08
N LEU A 60 10.15 6.82 -5.14
CA LEU A 60 8.98 6.22 -5.79
C LEU A 60 7.69 6.47 -5.00
N GLN A 61 7.79 6.57 -3.69
CA GLN A 61 6.67 6.85 -2.78
C GLN A 61 6.35 8.35 -2.65
N ASP A 62 7.35 9.22 -2.79
CA ASP A 62 7.21 10.66 -2.56
C ASP A 62 6.84 11.44 -3.83
N LYS A 63 6.73 10.77 -4.97
CA LYS A 63 6.20 11.38 -6.20
C LYS A 63 4.76 11.89 -6.00
N PRO A 64 4.30 12.84 -6.83
CA PRO A 64 2.89 13.21 -6.87
C PRO A 64 2.02 12.00 -7.23
N TRP A 65 1.01 11.74 -6.41
CA TRP A 65 0.03 10.69 -6.67
C TRP A 65 -1.30 11.27 -7.14
N PRO A 66 -1.98 10.62 -8.09
CA PRO A 66 -3.34 10.98 -8.42
C PRO A 66 -4.26 10.74 -7.21
N PRO A 67 -5.39 11.46 -7.12
CA PRO A 67 -6.38 11.20 -6.09
C PRO A 67 -6.83 9.73 -6.13
N PRO A 68 -7.01 9.07 -4.96
CA PRO A 68 -7.45 7.69 -4.95
C PRO A 68 -8.87 7.56 -5.48
N VAL A 69 -9.10 6.55 -6.29
CA VAL A 69 -10.39 6.25 -6.89
C VAL A 69 -11.04 5.07 -6.17
N PHE A 70 -12.36 5.00 -6.20
CA PHE A 70 -13.06 3.83 -5.68
C PHE A 70 -12.86 2.67 -6.66
N THR A 71 -12.19 1.61 -6.21
CA THR A 71 -11.93 0.41 -7.01
C THR A 71 -12.54 -0.81 -6.33
N HIS A 72 -12.71 -1.88 -7.12
CA HIS A 72 -13.16 -3.18 -6.63
C HIS A 72 -12.14 -3.88 -5.73
N GLY A 73 -10.84 -3.59 -5.89
CA GLY A 73 -9.75 -4.26 -5.16
C GLY A 73 -9.34 -5.62 -5.73
N ASP A 74 -10.25 -6.38 -6.33
CA ASP A 74 -9.96 -7.71 -6.93
C ASP A 74 -10.69 -7.93 -8.26
N VAL A 75 -10.29 -7.23 -9.32
CA VAL A 75 -10.92 -7.40 -10.64
C VAL A 75 -10.33 -8.61 -11.34
N SER A 76 -11.09 -9.70 -11.41
CA SER A 76 -10.74 -10.91 -12.15
C SER A 76 -11.97 -11.48 -12.88
N PRO A 77 -11.81 -12.30 -13.94
CA PRO A 77 -12.94 -12.93 -14.62
C PRO A 77 -13.81 -13.80 -13.69
N ALA A 78 -13.25 -14.34 -12.60
CA ALA A 78 -13.99 -15.11 -11.60
C ALA A 78 -15.04 -14.25 -10.87
N ASN A 79 -14.79 -12.95 -10.75
CA ASN A 79 -15.67 -11.98 -10.10
C ASN A 79 -16.60 -11.26 -11.09
N MET A 80 -16.55 -11.60 -12.38
CA MET A 80 -17.37 -10.99 -13.43
C MET A 80 -18.54 -11.88 -13.85
N LEU A 81 -19.75 -11.31 -13.87
CA LEU A 81 -20.92 -11.97 -14.43
C LEU A 81 -21.00 -11.68 -15.93
N ILE A 82 -20.96 -12.71 -16.76
CA ILE A 82 -21.03 -12.58 -18.22
C ILE A 82 -22.36 -13.13 -18.75
N ARG A 83 -23.06 -12.35 -19.57
CA ARG A 83 -24.27 -12.79 -20.30
C ARG A 83 -24.18 -12.37 -21.76
N GLY A 84 -24.25 -13.33 -22.68
CA GLY A 84 -24.16 -13.06 -24.12
C GLY A 84 -22.85 -12.38 -24.54
N GLY A 85 -21.73 -12.75 -23.92
CA GLY A 85 -20.41 -12.17 -24.21
C GLY A 85 -20.17 -10.77 -23.64
N LYS A 86 -21.09 -10.24 -22.81
CA LYS A 86 -20.95 -8.94 -22.16
C LYS A 86 -20.88 -9.08 -20.65
N ALA A 87 -20.02 -8.28 -20.01
CA ALA A 87 -20.02 -8.13 -18.57
C ALA A 87 -21.30 -7.40 -18.12
N VAL A 88 -22.10 -8.06 -17.27
CA VAL A 88 -23.38 -7.54 -16.75
C VAL A 88 -23.36 -7.28 -15.25
N GLY A 89 -22.28 -7.63 -14.56
CA GLY A 89 -22.11 -7.37 -13.14
C GLY A 89 -20.74 -7.75 -12.63
N ILE A 90 -20.41 -7.25 -11.44
CA ILE A 90 -19.20 -7.59 -10.67
C ILE A 90 -19.64 -7.95 -9.26
N ALA A 91 -19.19 -9.10 -8.77
CA ALA A 91 -19.44 -9.60 -7.41
C ALA A 91 -18.14 -9.56 -6.60
N ASP A 92 -18.24 -9.87 -5.30
CA ASP A 92 -17.11 -9.97 -4.38
C ASP A 92 -16.40 -8.64 -4.03
N TRP A 93 -17.17 -7.71 -3.46
CA TRP A 93 -16.73 -6.35 -3.11
C TRP A 93 -15.99 -6.24 -1.77
N GLU A 94 -15.53 -7.34 -1.16
CA GLU A 94 -14.92 -7.30 0.19
C GLU A 94 -13.59 -6.53 0.23
N PHE A 95 -12.88 -6.47 -0.90
CA PHE A 95 -11.66 -5.68 -1.07
C PHE A 95 -11.91 -4.30 -1.69
N ALA A 96 -13.16 -3.88 -1.82
CA ALA A 96 -13.48 -2.60 -2.42
C ALA A 96 -13.06 -1.44 -1.51
N GLY A 97 -12.47 -0.42 -2.11
CA GLY A 97 -11.88 0.66 -1.34
C GLY A 97 -11.35 1.80 -2.20
N ARG A 98 -10.79 2.82 -1.54
CA ARG A 98 -10.13 3.93 -2.22
C ARG A 98 -8.64 3.59 -2.36
N TYR A 99 -8.26 3.18 -3.57
CA TYR A 99 -6.88 2.82 -3.90
C TYR A 99 -6.27 3.84 -4.87
N LEU A 100 -4.94 3.78 -5.00
CA LEU A 100 -4.22 4.55 -6.01
C LEU A 100 -4.73 4.15 -7.40
N GLY A 101 -5.20 5.13 -8.17
CA GLY A 101 -5.42 4.95 -9.60
C GLY A 101 -4.06 4.83 -10.27
N ILE A 102 -3.67 3.61 -10.62
CA ILE A 102 -2.48 3.31 -11.44
C ILE A 102 -2.81 3.43 -12.92
#